data_AF-Q6SH52-F1
#
_entry.id   AF-Q6SH52-F1
#
_cell.length_a   1.000
_cell.length_b   1.000
_cell.length_c   1.000
_cell.angle_alpha   90.00
_cell.angle_beta   90.00
_cell.angle_gamma   90.00
#
_symmetry.space_group_name_H-M   'P 1'
#
loop_
_entity.id
_entity.type
_entity.pdbx_description
1 polymer ?
#
loop_
_entity_poly.entity_id
_entity_poly.type
_entity_poly.pdbx_seq_one_letter_code
_entity_poly.pdbx_strand_id
1 'polypeptide(L)'
;MLARAYTPLQVGPVTLPNRFIKAGANENMSLRGMPTLAMLKHHESMAAGGVGMTTMAYLSVNKVGRTLPDQIWLHDGVLDELRAVTDAVHAKGGKIAAQITHGGSFVTGVFVPKRLQSSVSGFNPAGLLRGNVLRRGMTEDDMQNMVDDFVTAAEHCVSAGFDAVEIHMGHGYLLNQFLSPMDNKRKDAYGGSAENRARFPTRVLAAVKQRVGQDIAVLAKINVSDGRRRGANVEDAIVTAKLLEAAGADMLVLSGGRNVESGWFMFGSNMNLEAMYRVLGKWSLSGMAIGATAKSAPSIDFRELYFWEYSKKIREAVSLPLTYLGGVKSADNVAQCMAAGFEAVALARALLREPDLVNKWQVHPEEPSLCDNCNSCVAYIYHPAGTWCIHRPANVLEDNQLLASSGGA
;
A
#
# COMPACT_ATOMS: atom_id res chain seq x y z
N MET A 1 26.28 -1.71 10.11
CA MET A 1 25.20 -2.09 9.16
C MET A 1 24.37 -0.90 8.67
N LEU A 2 24.17 0.17 9.44
CA LEU A 2 23.45 1.38 8.99
C LEU A 2 23.98 1.96 7.67
N ALA A 3 25.30 2.06 7.48
CA ALA A 3 25.89 2.57 6.24
C ALA A 3 25.41 1.85 4.96
N ARG A 4 25.11 0.54 5.05
CA ARG A 4 24.52 -0.22 3.93
C ARG A 4 23.20 0.41 3.47
N ALA A 5 22.38 0.92 4.38
CA ALA A 5 21.09 1.55 4.07
C ALA A 5 21.21 2.75 3.11
N TYR A 6 22.36 3.44 3.12
CA TYR A 6 22.64 4.60 2.26
C TYR A 6 23.38 4.24 0.97
N THR A 7 23.59 2.95 0.69
CA THR A 7 24.18 2.48 -0.56
C THR A 7 23.10 2.16 -1.60
N PRO A 8 23.39 2.28 -2.91
CA PRO A 8 22.46 1.88 -3.95
C PRO A 8 21.95 0.43 -3.82
N LEU A 9 20.75 0.20 -4.34
CA LEU A 9 20.10 -1.12 -4.37
C LEU A 9 19.53 -1.38 -5.78
N GLN A 10 19.98 -2.46 -6.42
CA GLN A 10 19.36 -2.95 -7.64
C GLN A 10 18.05 -3.69 -7.34
N VAL A 11 16.96 -3.31 -8.02
CA VAL A 11 15.65 -3.96 -7.97
C VAL A 11 15.16 -4.15 -9.40
N GLY A 12 15.20 -5.38 -9.91
CA GLY A 12 14.89 -5.64 -11.32
C GLY A 12 15.77 -4.81 -12.26
N PRO A 13 15.20 -4.06 -13.23
CA PRO A 13 15.96 -3.18 -14.11
C PRO A 13 16.35 -1.83 -13.49
N VAL A 14 15.89 -1.50 -12.28
CA VAL A 14 16.06 -0.17 -11.66
C VAL A 14 17.07 -0.19 -10.53
N THR A 15 17.93 0.83 -10.47
CA THR A 15 18.79 1.10 -9.31
C THR A 15 18.18 2.19 -8.44
N LEU A 16 17.86 1.86 -7.19
CA LEU A 16 17.49 2.84 -6.17
C LEU A 16 18.75 3.51 -5.62
N PRO A 17 18.73 4.83 -5.33
CA PRO A 17 19.90 5.54 -4.81
C PRO A 17 20.26 5.12 -3.37
N ASN A 18 19.29 4.63 -2.61
CA ASN A 18 19.46 4.08 -1.27
C ASN A 18 18.33 3.09 -0.93
N ARG A 19 18.35 2.54 0.29
CA ARG A 19 17.48 1.44 0.75
C ARG A 19 16.28 1.89 1.58
N PHE A 20 15.93 3.19 1.52
CA PHE A 20 14.79 3.76 2.22
C PHE A 20 13.62 3.96 1.27
N ILE A 21 12.47 3.39 1.60
CA ILE A 21 11.26 3.44 0.79
C ILE A 21 10.16 4.16 1.57
N LYS A 22 9.46 5.14 0.98
CA LYS A 22 8.16 5.57 1.53
C LYS A 22 7.12 4.53 1.12
N ALA A 23 6.58 3.81 2.10
CA ALA A 23 5.57 2.79 1.86
C ALA A 23 4.31 3.41 1.25
N GLY A 24 3.65 2.65 0.35
CA GLY A 24 2.32 3.02 -0.10
C GLY A 24 1.35 3.11 1.09
N ALA A 25 0.88 4.32 1.35
CA ALA A 25 -0.11 4.69 2.36
C ALA A 25 -0.97 5.82 1.80
N ASN A 26 -2.29 5.65 1.85
CA ASN A 26 -3.26 6.52 1.18
C ASN A 26 -3.06 8.00 1.52
N GLU A 27 -2.81 8.81 0.50
CA GLU A 27 -2.57 10.25 0.67
C GLU A 27 -3.86 11.07 0.65
N ASN A 28 -4.94 10.56 0.03
CA ASN A 28 -6.16 11.32 -0.29
C ASN A 28 -5.88 12.66 -1.00
N MET A 29 -4.82 12.67 -1.81
CA MET A 29 -4.37 13.83 -2.59
C MET A 29 -4.74 13.66 -4.06
N SER A 30 -6.03 13.59 -4.32
CA SER A 30 -6.56 13.27 -5.64
C SER A 30 -7.85 14.03 -5.90
N LEU A 31 -8.03 14.46 -7.15
CA LEU A 31 -9.18 15.21 -7.61
C LEU A 31 -9.69 14.59 -8.91
N ARG A 32 -10.97 14.20 -8.95
CA ARG A 32 -11.60 13.60 -10.14
C ARG A 32 -10.90 12.33 -10.63
N GLY A 33 -10.27 11.57 -9.73
CA GLY A 33 -9.51 10.37 -10.08
C GLY A 33 -8.12 10.63 -10.66
N MET A 34 -7.55 11.81 -10.46
CA MET A 34 -6.22 12.22 -10.93
C MET A 34 -5.39 12.77 -9.76
N PRO A 35 -4.04 12.72 -9.79
CA PRO A 35 -3.21 13.30 -8.74
C PRO A 35 -3.31 14.83 -8.74
N THR A 36 -3.19 15.42 -7.55
CA THR A 36 -3.24 16.87 -7.35
C THR A 36 -1.84 17.47 -7.17
N LEU A 37 -1.75 18.80 -7.15
CA LEU A 37 -0.51 19.50 -6.80
C LEU A 37 -0.03 19.13 -5.38
N ALA A 38 -0.96 18.86 -4.45
CA ALA A 38 -0.62 18.33 -3.12
C ALA A 38 0.09 16.96 -3.21
N MET A 39 -0.34 16.05 -4.10
CA MET A 39 0.31 14.75 -4.32
C MET A 39 1.75 14.93 -4.83
N LEU A 40 1.93 15.83 -5.81
CA LEU A 40 3.24 16.17 -6.35
C LEU A 40 4.18 16.66 -5.25
N LYS A 41 3.79 17.71 -4.52
CA LYS A 41 4.59 18.28 -3.42
C LYS A 41 4.88 17.27 -2.32
N HIS A 42 3.91 16.41 -2.02
CA HIS A 42 4.09 15.35 -1.03
C HIS A 42 5.24 14.41 -1.40
N HIS A 43 5.20 13.84 -2.60
CA HIS A 43 6.22 12.89 -3.05
C HIS A 43 7.57 13.55 -3.33
N GLU A 44 7.58 14.77 -3.90
CA GLU A 44 8.79 15.59 -4.08
C GLU A 44 9.50 15.82 -2.74
N SER A 45 8.76 16.19 -1.69
CA SER A 45 9.34 16.48 -0.37
C SER A 45 10.02 15.26 0.27
N MET A 46 9.51 14.05 0.03
CA MET A 46 10.11 12.81 0.54
C MET A 46 11.41 12.49 -0.18
N ALA A 47 11.44 12.67 -1.51
CA ALA A 47 12.64 12.48 -2.31
C ALA A 47 13.73 13.50 -1.93
N ALA A 48 13.37 14.78 -1.79
CA ALA A 48 14.26 15.82 -1.28
C ALA A 48 14.77 15.52 0.14
N GLY A 49 13.95 14.85 0.96
CA GLY A 49 14.28 14.39 2.31
C GLY A 49 15.17 13.15 2.41
N GLY A 50 15.64 12.62 1.27
CA GLY A 50 16.58 11.50 1.20
C GLY A 50 15.95 10.13 0.97
N VAL A 51 14.63 10.03 0.81
CA VAL A 51 13.97 8.75 0.50
C VAL A 51 14.36 8.29 -0.90
N GLY A 52 14.91 7.08 -1.00
CA GLY A 52 15.39 6.55 -2.27
C GLY A 52 14.28 6.17 -3.25
N MET A 53 13.17 5.62 -2.76
CA MET A 53 11.96 5.41 -3.57
C MET A 53 10.70 5.76 -2.81
N THR A 54 9.80 6.54 -3.42
CA THR A 54 8.51 6.87 -2.82
C THR A 54 7.37 6.13 -3.51
N THR A 55 6.43 5.55 -2.75
CA THR A 55 5.31 4.78 -3.32
C THR A 55 3.99 5.54 -3.20
N MET A 56 3.33 5.81 -4.33
CA MET A 56 2.02 6.48 -4.39
C MET A 56 0.88 5.48 -4.19
N ALA A 57 -0.12 5.84 -3.37
CA ALA A 57 -1.06 4.87 -2.79
C ALA A 57 -2.55 5.27 -2.81
N TYR A 58 -3.45 4.43 -3.27
CA TYR A 58 -3.26 3.31 -4.18
C TYR A 58 -4.00 3.66 -5.45
N LEU A 59 -3.44 3.29 -6.59
CA LEU A 59 -4.03 3.57 -7.89
C LEU A 59 -4.89 2.36 -8.26
N SER A 60 -6.16 2.59 -8.56
CA SER A 60 -7.03 1.52 -8.98
C SER A 60 -6.72 1.14 -10.43
N VAL A 61 -6.64 -0.16 -10.70
CA VAL A 61 -6.38 -0.66 -12.07
C VAL A 61 -7.50 -0.32 -13.05
N ASN A 62 -8.70 -0.02 -12.55
CA ASN A 62 -9.83 0.41 -13.36
C ASN A 62 -10.76 1.34 -12.57
N LYS A 63 -11.71 1.99 -13.27
CA LYS A 63 -12.64 2.97 -12.67
C LYS A 63 -13.54 2.40 -11.57
N VAL A 64 -13.91 1.12 -11.66
CA VAL A 64 -14.90 0.49 -10.77
C VAL A 64 -14.27 -0.16 -9.54
N GLY A 65 -12.94 -0.36 -9.53
CA GLY A 65 -12.18 -0.95 -8.44
C GLY A 65 -11.91 -0.02 -7.26
N ARG A 66 -12.43 1.20 -7.27
CA ARG A 66 -12.08 2.28 -6.34
C ARG A 66 -12.72 2.14 -4.96
N THR A 67 -11.91 2.30 -3.92
CA THR A 67 -12.27 2.25 -2.50
C THR A 67 -12.50 3.63 -1.88
N LEU A 68 -12.06 4.70 -2.55
CA LEU A 68 -12.44 6.09 -2.26
C LEU A 68 -13.05 6.78 -3.49
N PRO A 69 -13.92 7.80 -3.31
CA PRO A 69 -14.62 8.46 -4.42
C PRO A 69 -13.69 9.04 -5.50
N ASP A 70 -12.65 9.76 -5.06
CA ASP A 70 -11.67 10.41 -5.94
C ASP A 70 -10.38 9.62 -6.12
N GLN A 71 -10.33 8.36 -5.64
CA GLN A 71 -9.15 7.52 -5.80
C GLN A 71 -8.69 7.51 -7.25
N ILE A 72 -7.39 7.70 -7.45
CA ILE A 72 -6.76 7.63 -8.76
C ILE A 72 -7.06 6.28 -9.38
N TRP A 73 -7.37 6.26 -10.68
CA TRP A 73 -7.45 5.03 -11.45
C TRP A 73 -6.72 5.22 -12.78
N LEU A 74 -6.17 4.13 -13.33
CA LEU A 74 -5.31 4.22 -14.50
C LEU A 74 -6.11 4.19 -15.80
N HIS A 75 -5.83 5.18 -16.65
CA HIS A 75 -6.39 5.39 -17.98
C HIS A 75 -5.56 6.43 -18.75
N ASP A 76 -5.74 6.54 -20.06
CA ASP A 76 -4.91 7.42 -20.89
C ASP A 76 -4.95 8.90 -20.44
N GLY A 77 -6.15 9.40 -20.10
CA GLY A 77 -6.33 10.79 -19.65
C GLY A 77 -5.71 11.16 -18.29
N VAL A 78 -5.11 10.24 -17.53
CA VAL A 78 -4.43 10.55 -16.25
C VAL A 78 -2.90 10.66 -16.41
N LEU A 79 -2.36 10.27 -17.56
CA LEU A 79 -0.92 10.07 -17.74
C LEU A 79 -0.10 11.35 -17.55
N ASP A 80 -0.57 12.49 -18.05
CA ASP A 80 0.17 13.76 -17.91
C ASP A 80 0.22 14.23 -16.46
N GLU A 81 -0.86 14.02 -15.71
CA GLU A 81 -0.91 14.34 -14.29
C GLU A 81 -0.04 13.41 -13.45
N LEU A 82 0.02 12.12 -13.81
CA LEU A 82 0.96 11.19 -13.19
C LEU A 82 2.41 11.57 -13.50
N ARG A 83 2.70 11.94 -14.75
CA ARG A 83 4.05 12.31 -15.19
C ARG A 83 4.57 13.55 -14.47
N ALA A 84 3.71 14.53 -14.21
CA ALA A 84 4.07 15.68 -13.38
C ALA A 84 4.58 15.27 -11.98
N VAL A 85 3.98 14.24 -11.37
CA VAL A 85 4.43 13.71 -10.07
C VAL A 85 5.75 12.95 -10.19
N THR A 86 5.91 12.11 -11.21
CA THR A 86 7.12 11.31 -11.40
C THR A 86 8.33 12.20 -11.73
N ASP A 87 8.17 13.17 -12.63
CA ASP A 87 9.19 14.15 -12.99
C ASP A 87 9.64 14.97 -11.78
N ALA A 88 8.72 15.41 -10.92
CA ALA A 88 9.06 16.15 -9.70
C ALA A 88 9.90 15.32 -8.72
N VAL A 89 9.62 14.02 -8.60
CA VAL A 89 10.44 13.11 -7.77
C VAL A 89 11.83 12.88 -8.39
N HIS A 90 11.89 12.64 -9.70
CA HIS A 90 13.14 12.44 -10.44
C HIS A 90 14.03 13.68 -10.39
N ALA A 91 13.46 14.88 -10.43
CA ALA A 91 14.19 16.14 -10.28
C ALA A 91 14.92 16.27 -8.93
N LYS A 92 14.52 15.52 -7.90
CA LYS A 92 15.22 15.42 -6.61
C LYS A 92 16.16 14.21 -6.51
N GLY A 93 16.34 13.46 -7.59
CA GLY A 93 17.16 12.25 -7.62
C GLY A 93 16.51 11.02 -6.97
N GLY A 94 15.23 11.09 -6.61
CA GLY A 94 14.47 9.97 -6.06
C GLY A 94 13.91 9.05 -7.15
N LYS A 95 13.38 7.91 -6.73
CA LYS A 95 12.60 6.98 -7.55
C LYS A 95 11.15 6.95 -7.10
N ILE A 96 10.24 6.52 -7.96
CA ILE A 96 8.81 6.46 -7.63
C ILE A 96 8.15 5.17 -8.09
N ALA A 97 7.35 4.59 -7.19
CA ALA A 97 6.53 3.41 -7.46
C ALA A 97 5.05 3.75 -7.45
N ALA A 98 4.28 3.13 -8.35
CA ALA A 98 2.82 3.13 -8.28
C ALA A 98 2.34 1.87 -7.56
N GLN A 99 1.63 2.01 -6.43
CA GLN A 99 0.95 0.85 -5.85
C GLN A 99 -0.40 0.65 -6.53
N ILE A 100 -0.53 -0.41 -7.34
CA ILE A 100 -1.75 -0.71 -8.10
C ILE A 100 -2.62 -1.76 -7.41
N THR A 101 -3.95 -1.58 -7.46
CA THR A 101 -4.90 -2.46 -6.76
C THR A 101 -6.30 -2.48 -7.36
N HIS A 102 -7.11 -3.44 -6.92
CA HIS A 102 -8.56 -3.48 -7.14
C HIS A 102 -9.27 -3.77 -5.82
N GLY A 103 -10.35 -3.03 -5.51
CA GLY A 103 -11.10 -3.18 -4.26
C GLY A 103 -11.78 -4.54 -4.10
N GLY A 104 -12.18 -5.19 -5.19
CA GLY A 104 -12.95 -6.43 -5.13
C GLY A 104 -14.26 -6.22 -4.36
N SER A 105 -14.54 -7.02 -3.32
CA SER A 105 -15.68 -6.74 -2.44
C SER A 105 -15.51 -5.50 -1.56
N PHE A 106 -14.30 -4.97 -1.44
CA PHE A 106 -14.00 -3.76 -0.67
C PHE A 106 -14.12 -2.46 -1.49
N VAL A 107 -14.82 -2.49 -2.64
CA VAL A 107 -15.19 -1.26 -3.38
C VAL A 107 -16.20 -0.44 -2.57
N THR A 108 -15.68 0.50 -1.81
CA THR A 108 -16.41 1.44 -0.93
C THR A 108 -16.36 2.89 -1.40
N GLY A 109 -15.71 3.16 -2.52
CA GLY A 109 -15.56 4.51 -3.06
C GLY A 109 -16.69 4.91 -4.00
N VAL A 110 -17.23 3.95 -4.74
CA VAL A 110 -18.15 4.16 -5.85
C VAL A 110 -19.28 3.12 -5.84
N PHE A 111 -20.44 3.48 -6.39
CA PHE A 111 -21.49 2.51 -6.69
C PHE A 111 -21.18 1.80 -8.01
N VAL A 112 -21.39 0.48 -8.04
CA VAL A 112 -21.24 -0.33 -9.25
C VAL A 112 -22.58 -0.99 -9.56
N PRO A 113 -23.20 -0.77 -10.74
CA PRO A 113 -24.51 -1.33 -11.08
C PRO A 113 -24.47 -2.85 -11.41
N LYS A 114 -23.40 -3.53 -10.99
CA LYS A 114 -23.18 -4.98 -11.11
C LYS A 114 -22.67 -5.50 -9.77
N ARG A 115 -22.88 -6.79 -9.49
CA ARG A 115 -22.33 -7.43 -8.29
C ARG A 115 -20.80 -7.35 -8.30
N LEU A 116 -20.22 -6.88 -7.20
CA LEU A 116 -18.77 -6.74 -7.06
C LEU A 116 -18.08 -8.10 -7.20
N GLN A 117 -16.93 -8.13 -7.85
CA GLN A 117 -16.10 -9.33 -7.97
C GLN A 117 -15.34 -9.60 -6.67
N SER A 118 -15.25 -10.87 -6.29
CA SER A 118 -14.47 -11.37 -5.14
C SER A 118 -14.12 -12.85 -5.35
N SER A 119 -13.45 -13.48 -4.39
CA SER A 119 -13.14 -14.91 -4.45
C SER A 119 -14.39 -15.79 -4.39
N VAL A 120 -15.45 -15.35 -3.67
CA VAL A 120 -16.72 -16.08 -3.49
C VAL A 120 -17.95 -15.18 -3.59
N SER A 121 -19.09 -15.77 -3.93
CA SER A 121 -20.40 -15.08 -3.96
C SER A 121 -20.98 -14.91 -2.55
N GLY A 122 -21.74 -13.84 -2.34
CA GLY A 122 -22.50 -13.65 -1.10
C GLY A 122 -22.86 -12.21 -0.78
N PHE A 123 -23.30 -12.00 0.46
CA PHE A 123 -23.53 -10.67 1.01
C PHE A 123 -22.21 -9.92 1.22
N ASN A 124 -22.21 -8.60 0.99
CA ASN A 124 -21.05 -7.75 1.13
C ASN A 124 -21.27 -6.61 2.15
N PRO A 125 -20.95 -6.84 3.44
CA PRO A 125 -21.13 -5.83 4.48
C PRO A 125 -20.36 -4.53 4.20
N ALA A 126 -19.13 -4.62 3.67
CA ALA A 126 -18.30 -3.46 3.40
C ALA A 126 -18.93 -2.51 2.36
N GLY A 127 -19.66 -3.04 1.39
CA GLY A 127 -20.29 -2.27 0.33
C GLY A 127 -21.61 -1.59 0.72
N LEU A 128 -22.14 -1.82 1.93
CA LEU A 128 -23.45 -1.31 2.36
C LEU A 128 -23.55 0.22 2.26
N LEU A 129 -22.48 0.93 2.64
CA LEU A 129 -22.41 2.41 2.62
C LEU A 129 -22.45 3.01 1.21
N ARG A 130 -22.35 2.20 0.16
CA ARG A 130 -22.38 2.61 -1.25
C ARG A 130 -23.43 1.86 -2.08
N GLY A 131 -24.28 1.06 -1.45
CA GLY A 131 -25.27 0.24 -2.18
C GLY A 131 -24.68 -1.00 -2.86
N ASN A 132 -23.40 -1.33 -2.63
CA ASN A 132 -22.74 -2.51 -3.21
C ASN A 132 -22.94 -3.75 -2.32
N VAL A 133 -24.21 -4.11 -2.06
CA VAL A 133 -24.59 -5.08 -1.01
C VAL A 133 -24.34 -6.55 -1.37
N LEU A 134 -24.06 -6.86 -2.63
CA LEU A 134 -23.79 -8.22 -3.11
C LEU A 134 -22.45 -8.30 -3.81
N ARG A 135 -21.74 -9.41 -3.56
CA ARG A 135 -20.54 -9.81 -4.29
C ARG A 135 -20.75 -11.14 -5.00
N ARG A 136 -19.99 -11.39 -6.05
CA ARG A 136 -19.95 -12.65 -6.80
C ARG A 136 -18.54 -13.21 -6.85
N GLY A 137 -18.44 -14.53 -6.82
CA GLY A 137 -17.19 -15.24 -7.09
C GLY A 137 -16.77 -15.04 -8.53
N MET A 138 -15.49 -14.73 -8.76
CA MET A 138 -14.93 -14.62 -10.10
C MET A 138 -14.91 -15.97 -10.82
N THR A 139 -15.31 -15.98 -12.08
CA THR A 139 -15.07 -17.08 -13.03
C THR A 139 -13.63 -17.02 -13.55
N GLU A 140 -13.23 -18.02 -14.33
CA GLU A 140 -11.94 -18.00 -15.04
C GLU A 140 -11.82 -16.78 -15.96
N ASP A 141 -12.86 -16.46 -16.72
CA ASP A 141 -12.89 -15.28 -17.60
C ASP A 141 -12.80 -13.96 -16.81
N ASP A 142 -13.45 -13.88 -15.65
CA ASP A 142 -13.30 -12.71 -14.76
C ASP A 142 -11.86 -12.56 -14.30
N MET A 143 -11.19 -13.66 -13.96
CA MET A 143 -9.79 -13.65 -13.52
C MET A 143 -8.87 -13.26 -14.68
N GLN A 144 -9.13 -13.71 -15.91
CA GLN A 144 -8.37 -13.26 -17.07
C GLN A 144 -8.55 -11.76 -17.33
N ASN A 145 -9.80 -11.26 -17.38
CA ASN A 145 -10.05 -9.83 -17.56
C ASN A 145 -9.38 -8.97 -16.47
N MET A 146 -9.38 -9.46 -15.22
CA MET A 146 -8.69 -8.77 -14.14
C MET A 146 -7.16 -8.80 -14.32
N VAL A 147 -6.58 -9.90 -14.80
CA VAL A 147 -5.16 -9.93 -15.17
C VAL A 147 -4.87 -8.86 -16.22
N ASP A 148 -5.70 -8.75 -17.25
CA ASP A 148 -5.54 -7.77 -18.33
C ASP A 148 -5.66 -6.32 -17.82
N ASP A 149 -6.56 -6.06 -16.86
CA ASP A 149 -6.66 -4.76 -16.18
C ASP A 149 -5.36 -4.40 -15.43
N PHE A 150 -4.78 -5.35 -14.68
CA PHE A 150 -3.50 -5.13 -13.98
C PHE A 150 -2.33 -4.92 -14.94
N VAL A 151 -2.31 -5.63 -16.07
CA VAL A 151 -1.30 -5.48 -17.11
C VAL A 151 -1.40 -4.09 -17.76
N THR A 152 -2.61 -3.70 -18.18
CA THR A 152 -2.89 -2.38 -18.78
C THR A 152 -2.50 -1.25 -17.82
N ALA A 153 -2.86 -1.40 -16.55
CA ALA A 153 -2.48 -0.46 -15.51
C ALA A 153 -0.95 -0.33 -15.38
N ALA A 154 -0.21 -1.44 -15.42
CA ALA A 154 1.25 -1.41 -15.37
C ALA A 154 1.87 -0.72 -16.61
N GLU A 155 1.30 -0.90 -17.81
CA GLU A 155 1.72 -0.18 -19.03
C GLU A 155 1.50 1.34 -18.90
N HIS A 156 0.39 1.76 -18.30
CA HIS A 156 0.15 3.17 -17.98
C HIS A 156 1.19 3.70 -16.98
N CYS A 157 1.61 2.91 -15.99
CA CYS A 157 2.69 3.28 -15.08
C CYS A 157 4.02 3.48 -15.82
N VAL A 158 4.37 2.59 -16.76
CA VAL A 158 5.56 2.78 -17.62
C VAL A 158 5.46 4.09 -18.39
N SER A 159 4.30 4.33 -19.03
CA SER A 159 4.06 5.53 -19.86
C SER A 159 4.08 6.84 -19.07
N ALA A 160 3.76 6.78 -17.77
CA ALA A 160 3.79 7.92 -16.85
C ALA A 160 5.15 8.12 -16.17
N GLY A 161 6.17 7.30 -16.48
CA GLY A 161 7.52 7.46 -15.94
C GLY A 161 7.72 6.92 -14.52
N PHE A 162 6.87 5.99 -14.06
CA PHE A 162 7.17 5.28 -12.81
C PHE A 162 8.40 4.38 -12.99
N ASP A 163 9.22 4.23 -11.95
CA ASP A 163 10.35 3.29 -11.95
C ASP A 163 9.94 1.89 -11.52
N ALA A 164 8.79 1.78 -10.85
CA ALA A 164 8.32 0.54 -10.28
C ALA A 164 6.79 0.48 -10.19
N VAL A 165 6.27 -0.73 -10.22
CA VAL A 165 4.88 -1.04 -9.88
C VAL A 165 4.86 -1.97 -8.68
N GLU A 166 4.10 -1.61 -7.64
CA GLU A 166 3.87 -2.45 -6.46
C GLU A 166 2.45 -3.04 -6.53
N ILE A 167 2.33 -4.34 -6.80
CA ILE A 167 1.03 -5.02 -6.85
C ILE A 167 0.54 -5.24 -5.42
N HIS A 168 -0.60 -4.64 -5.08
CA HIS A 168 -1.12 -4.75 -3.73
C HIS A 168 -1.89 -6.06 -3.49
N MET A 169 -1.29 -6.96 -2.70
CA MET A 169 -1.86 -8.26 -2.32
C MET A 169 -2.21 -8.37 -0.83
N GLY A 170 -2.43 -7.23 -0.17
CA GLY A 170 -2.69 -7.15 1.26
C GLY A 170 -4.03 -6.50 1.61
N HIS A 171 -4.23 -6.30 2.91
CA HIS A 171 -5.18 -5.36 3.49
C HIS A 171 -6.68 -5.53 3.18
N GLY A 172 -7.10 -6.69 2.67
CA GLY A 172 -8.49 -6.98 2.31
C GLY A 172 -8.90 -6.53 0.90
N TYR A 173 -7.96 -6.06 0.07
CA TYR A 173 -8.19 -5.80 -1.36
C TYR A 173 -8.37 -7.12 -2.13
N LEU A 174 -8.73 -7.04 -3.41
CA LEU A 174 -9.14 -8.20 -4.21
C LEU A 174 -8.17 -9.38 -4.14
N LEU A 175 -6.87 -9.15 -4.31
CA LEU A 175 -5.89 -10.23 -4.30
C LEU A 175 -5.73 -10.83 -2.89
N ASN A 176 -5.85 -10.03 -1.82
CA ASN A 176 -5.92 -10.56 -0.46
C ASN A 176 -7.21 -11.34 -0.19
N GLN A 177 -8.33 -11.02 -0.84
CA GLN A 177 -9.57 -11.82 -0.75
C GLN A 177 -9.42 -13.22 -1.35
N PHE A 178 -8.43 -13.43 -2.24
CA PHE A 178 -8.03 -14.77 -2.68
C PHE A 178 -7.07 -15.44 -1.71
N LEU A 179 -6.05 -14.70 -1.24
CA LEU A 179 -5.03 -15.23 -0.31
C LEU A 179 -5.60 -15.63 1.05
N SER A 180 -6.54 -14.85 1.57
CA SER A 180 -7.07 -15.03 2.91
C SER A 180 -8.06 -16.20 2.96
N PRO A 181 -7.83 -17.23 3.80
CA PRO A 181 -8.82 -18.26 4.05
C PRO A 181 -10.07 -17.71 4.75
N MET A 182 -10.06 -16.46 5.25
CA MET A 182 -11.25 -15.84 5.82
C MET A 182 -12.30 -15.54 4.74
N ASP A 183 -11.85 -15.05 3.59
CA ASP A 183 -12.69 -14.69 2.45
C ASP A 183 -12.85 -15.86 1.47
N ASN A 184 -11.73 -16.50 1.10
CA ASN A 184 -11.71 -17.49 0.04
C ASN A 184 -12.16 -18.87 0.55
N LYS A 185 -13.41 -19.20 0.25
CA LYS A 185 -14.03 -20.51 0.53
C LYS A 185 -14.23 -21.37 -0.72
N ARG A 186 -13.55 -21.04 -1.83
CA ARG A 186 -13.65 -21.78 -3.09
C ARG A 186 -13.23 -23.24 -2.89
N LYS A 187 -13.77 -24.11 -3.76
CA LYS A 187 -13.53 -25.56 -3.78
C LYS A 187 -12.82 -26.02 -5.05
N ASP A 188 -12.46 -25.09 -5.92
CA ASP A 188 -11.70 -25.32 -7.14
C ASP A 188 -10.19 -25.10 -6.92
N ALA A 189 -9.43 -25.04 -8.01
CA ALA A 189 -7.97 -24.85 -8.00
C ALA A 189 -7.50 -23.50 -7.42
N TYR A 190 -8.43 -22.60 -7.07
CA TYR A 190 -8.15 -21.27 -6.51
C TYR A 190 -8.53 -21.15 -5.03
N GLY A 191 -8.92 -22.25 -4.37
CA GLY A 191 -9.26 -22.28 -2.94
C GLY A 191 -8.72 -23.50 -2.21
N GLY A 192 -8.99 -23.57 -0.90
CA GLY A 192 -8.46 -24.63 -0.05
C GLY A 192 -7.06 -24.32 0.47
N SER A 193 -6.02 -24.95 -0.07
CA SER A 193 -4.64 -24.79 0.40
C SER A 193 -4.07 -23.39 0.14
N ALA A 194 -2.96 -23.04 0.81
CA ALA A 194 -2.30 -21.75 0.61
C ALA A 194 -1.82 -21.57 -0.84
N GLU A 195 -1.31 -22.64 -1.45
CA GLU A 195 -0.84 -22.67 -2.84
C GLU A 195 -1.98 -22.34 -3.82
N ASN A 196 -3.14 -22.99 -3.65
CA ASN A 196 -4.30 -22.73 -4.50
C ASN A 196 -4.82 -21.31 -4.32
N ARG A 197 -4.88 -20.81 -3.07
CA ARG A 197 -5.32 -19.44 -2.78
C ARG A 197 -4.37 -18.39 -3.38
N ALA A 198 -3.07 -18.67 -3.43
CA ALA A 198 -2.05 -17.81 -4.03
C ALA A 198 -1.97 -17.91 -5.56
N ARG A 199 -2.61 -18.90 -6.19
CA ARG A 199 -2.54 -19.13 -7.64
C ARG A 199 -2.96 -17.92 -8.48
N PHE A 200 -4.11 -17.31 -8.18
CA PHE A 200 -4.60 -16.15 -8.93
C PHE A 200 -3.73 -14.89 -8.71
N PRO A 201 -3.41 -14.49 -7.47
CA PRO A 201 -2.46 -13.39 -7.22
C PRO A 201 -1.10 -13.58 -7.89
N THR A 202 -0.57 -14.81 -7.89
CA THR A 202 0.71 -15.14 -8.54
C THR A 202 0.63 -15.01 -10.06
N ARG A 203 -0.49 -15.43 -10.68
CA ARG A 203 -0.76 -15.24 -12.11
C ARG A 203 -0.78 -13.77 -12.50
N VAL A 204 -1.38 -12.91 -11.67
CA VAL A 204 -1.38 -11.45 -11.89
C VAL A 204 0.05 -10.91 -11.90
N LEU A 205 0.87 -11.27 -10.90
CA LEU A 205 2.26 -10.84 -10.85
C LEU A 205 3.07 -11.33 -12.05
N ALA A 206 2.95 -12.61 -12.41
CA ALA A 206 3.66 -13.18 -13.54
C ALA A 206 3.33 -12.46 -14.86
N ALA A 207 2.04 -12.16 -15.10
CA ALA A 207 1.60 -11.45 -16.30
C ALA A 207 2.14 -10.01 -16.36
N VAL A 208 2.09 -9.28 -15.24
CA VAL A 208 2.67 -7.93 -15.15
C VAL A 208 4.18 -7.99 -15.35
N LYS A 209 4.88 -8.92 -14.69
CA LYS A 209 6.34 -9.10 -14.83
C LYS A 209 6.73 -9.43 -16.28
N GLN A 210 5.97 -10.29 -16.96
CA GLN A 210 6.19 -10.59 -18.36
C GLN A 210 6.03 -9.35 -19.25
N ARG A 211 5.05 -8.49 -18.95
CA ARG A 211 4.73 -7.35 -19.81
C ARG A 211 5.68 -6.16 -19.67
N VAL A 212 6.03 -5.78 -18.44
CA VAL A 212 6.75 -4.52 -18.14
C VAL A 212 8.05 -4.72 -17.37
N GLY A 213 8.40 -5.96 -17.03
CA GLY A 213 9.50 -6.26 -16.11
C GLY A 213 10.91 -5.99 -16.61
N GLN A 214 11.06 -5.55 -17.87
CA GLN A 214 12.31 -5.05 -18.46
C GLN A 214 12.39 -3.52 -18.40
N ASP A 215 11.25 -2.83 -18.31
CA ASP A 215 11.16 -1.37 -18.30
C ASP A 215 11.18 -0.82 -16.88
N ILE A 216 10.45 -1.48 -15.97
CA ILE A 216 10.28 -1.07 -14.57
C ILE A 216 10.36 -2.28 -13.63
N ALA A 217 10.64 -2.02 -12.35
CA ALA A 217 10.61 -3.07 -11.34
C ALA A 217 9.17 -3.50 -10.99
N VAL A 218 8.95 -4.79 -10.77
CA VAL A 218 7.66 -5.36 -10.37
C VAL A 218 7.75 -5.93 -8.97
N LEU A 219 7.12 -5.23 -8.03
CA LEU A 219 7.09 -5.56 -6.61
C LEU A 219 5.72 -6.12 -6.22
N ALA A 220 5.65 -6.81 -5.08
CA ALA A 220 4.38 -7.15 -4.45
C ALA A 220 4.37 -6.81 -2.96
N LYS A 221 3.28 -6.19 -2.50
CA LYS A 221 3.02 -5.98 -1.07
C LYS A 221 2.11 -7.06 -0.55
N ILE A 222 2.64 -7.92 0.33
CA ILE A 222 1.89 -9.03 0.95
C ILE A 222 1.71 -8.81 2.45
N ASN A 223 0.67 -9.43 3.00
CA ASN A 223 0.50 -9.54 4.43
C ASN A 223 1.40 -10.66 4.98
N VAL A 224 2.20 -10.37 6.01
CA VAL A 224 2.86 -11.37 6.85
C VAL A 224 1.85 -12.13 7.71
N SER A 225 0.70 -11.51 7.96
CA SER A 225 -0.48 -12.08 8.62
C SER A 225 -1.64 -11.10 8.43
N ASP A 226 -2.87 -11.61 8.34
CA ASP A 226 -4.08 -10.79 8.34
C ASP A 226 -4.42 -10.25 9.75
N GLY A 227 -3.72 -10.69 10.81
CA GLY A 227 -3.96 -10.20 12.18
C GLY A 227 -5.34 -10.58 12.75
N ARG A 228 -6.00 -11.60 12.18
CA ARG A 228 -7.30 -12.10 12.64
C ARG A 228 -7.37 -13.62 12.62
N ARG A 229 -8.17 -14.14 13.55
CA ARG A 229 -8.55 -15.56 13.57
C ARG A 229 -9.24 -15.92 12.24
N ARG A 230 -8.83 -17.04 11.64
CA ARG A 230 -9.27 -17.52 10.32
C ARG A 230 -8.77 -16.70 9.12
N GLY A 231 -7.99 -15.64 9.33
CA GLY A 231 -7.25 -14.97 8.27
C GLY A 231 -5.98 -15.72 7.90
N ALA A 232 -5.27 -15.23 6.88
CA ALA A 232 -3.98 -15.78 6.49
C ALA A 232 -2.96 -15.52 7.61
N ASN A 233 -2.11 -16.51 7.87
CA ASN A 233 -1.03 -16.42 8.85
C ASN A 233 0.33 -16.41 8.15
N VAL A 234 1.42 -16.47 8.94
CA VAL A 234 2.78 -16.43 8.40
C VAL A 234 3.15 -17.66 7.57
N GLU A 235 2.58 -18.82 7.87
CA GLU A 235 2.81 -20.03 7.06
C GLU A 235 2.18 -19.87 5.66
N ASP A 236 0.98 -19.27 5.60
CA ASP A 236 0.37 -18.89 4.31
C ASP A 236 1.20 -17.82 3.58
N ALA A 237 1.78 -16.87 4.32
CA ALA A 237 2.62 -15.81 3.76
C ALA A 237 3.94 -16.37 3.19
N ILE A 238 4.55 -17.36 3.84
CA ILE A 238 5.74 -18.07 3.34
C ILE A 238 5.44 -18.77 2.01
N VAL A 239 4.33 -19.50 1.93
CA VAL A 239 3.90 -20.15 0.68
C VAL A 239 3.69 -19.10 -0.41
N THR A 240 3.01 -18.00 -0.09
CA THR A 240 2.78 -16.90 -1.03
C THR A 240 4.10 -16.29 -1.50
N ALA A 241 5.04 -16.01 -0.60
CA ALA A 241 6.33 -15.41 -0.93
C ALA A 241 7.14 -16.31 -1.89
N LYS A 242 7.19 -17.62 -1.64
CA LYS A 242 7.85 -18.59 -2.53
C LYS A 242 7.25 -18.62 -3.94
N LEU A 243 5.92 -18.55 -4.04
CA LEU A 243 5.24 -18.53 -5.33
C LEU A 243 5.47 -17.23 -6.09
N LEU A 244 5.49 -16.08 -5.40
CA LEU A 244 5.80 -14.80 -6.02
C LEU A 244 7.27 -14.69 -6.44
N GLU A 245 8.20 -15.27 -5.66
CA GLU A 245 9.61 -15.43 -6.05
C GLU A 245 9.73 -16.25 -7.34
N ALA A 246 9.08 -17.42 -7.40
CA ALA A 246 9.08 -18.27 -8.58
C ALA A 246 8.43 -17.59 -9.81
N ALA A 247 7.48 -16.68 -9.58
CA ALA A 247 6.85 -15.88 -10.63
C ALA A 247 7.69 -14.67 -11.09
N GLY A 248 8.85 -14.42 -10.48
CA GLY A 248 9.80 -13.40 -10.90
C GLY A 248 9.58 -12.02 -10.27
N ALA A 249 8.96 -11.94 -9.08
CA ALA A 249 8.89 -10.68 -8.32
C ALA A 249 10.31 -10.14 -8.06
N ASP A 250 10.53 -8.84 -8.32
CA ASP A 250 11.85 -8.23 -8.12
C ASP A 250 12.13 -7.95 -6.64
N MET A 251 11.09 -7.68 -5.85
CA MET A 251 11.17 -7.46 -4.40
C MET A 251 9.79 -7.59 -3.75
N LEU A 252 9.72 -8.10 -2.51
CA LEU A 252 8.47 -8.09 -1.73
C LEU A 252 8.50 -7.04 -0.62
N VAL A 253 7.37 -6.39 -0.39
CA VAL A 253 7.16 -5.49 0.76
C VAL A 253 6.28 -6.18 1.79
N LEU A 254 6.84 -6.40 2.99
CA LEU A 254 6.21 -7.20 4.04
C LEU A 254 5.36 -6.31 4.95
N SER A 255 4.04 -6.31 4.73
CA SER A 255 3.07 -5.56 5.53
C SER A 255 2.16 -6.51 6.34
N GLY A 256 1.06 -6.04 6.92
CA GLY A 256 0.14 -6.92 7.62
C GLY A 256 -1.22 -6.29 7.90
N GLY A 257 -2.19 -7.12 8.30
CA GLY A 257 -3.50 -6.65 8.74
C GLY A 257 -4.46 -6.32 7.60
N ARG A 258 -5.66 -5.87 7.97
CA ARG A 258 -6.78 -5.58 7.06
C ARG A 258 -7.48 -4.29 7.46
N ASN A 259 -8.02 -3.57 6.46
CA ASN A 259 -8.60 -2.25 6.64
C ASN A 259 -9.77 -2.22 7.63
N VAL A 260 -10.62 -3.25 7.62
CA VAL A 260 -11.82 -3.30 8.48
C VAL A 260 -11.54 -4.12 9.73
N GLU A 261 -11.01 -5.32 9.56
CA GLU A 261 -10.98 -6.28 10.66
C GLU A 261 -9.79 -6.06 11.60
N SER A 262 -8.64 -5.57 11.13
CA SER A 262 -7.39 -5.58 11.91
C SER A 262 -6.49 -4.37 11.66
N GLY A 263 -7.08 -3.17 11.57
CA GLY A 263 -6.31 -1.93 11.47
C GLY A 263 -5.28 -1.78 12.60
N TRP A 264 -5.60 -2.23 13.82
CA TRP A 264 -4.67 -2.23 14.96
C TRP A 264 -3.41 -3.08 14.72
N PHE A 265 -3.51 -4.17 13.96
CA PHE A 265 -2.38 -5.02 13.59
C PHE A 265 -1.56 -4.36 12.48
N MET A 266 -2.24 -3.75 11.50
CA MET A 266 -1.60 -3.02 10.39
C MET A 266 -0.76 -1.84 10.88
N PHE A 267 -1.23 -1.11 11.90
CA PHE A 267 -0.54 0.07 12.42
C PHE A 267 0.33 -0.22 13.64
N GLY A 268 0.22 -1.40 14.25
CA GLY A 268 0.89 -1.73 15.52
C GLY A 268 0.46 -0.84 16.69
N SER A 269 -0.69 -0.17 16.57
CA SER A 269 -1.29 0.69 17.60
C SER A 269 -2.80 0.85 17.36
N ASN A 270 -3.56 1.21 18.39
CA ASN A 270 -5.00 1.42 18.27
C ASN A 270 -5.34 2.67 17.43
N MET A 271 -6.54 2.69 16.86
CA MET A 271 -7.05 3.83 16.09
C MET A 271 -7.32 5.03 17.02
N ASN A 272 -6.99 6.25 16.57
CA ASN A 272 -7.36 7.46 17.30
C ASN A 272 -8.83 7.83 17.05
N LEU A 273 -9.72 7.41 17.93
CA LEU A 273 -11.15 7.68 17.78
C LEU A 273 -11.50 9.16 17.85
N GLU A 274 -10.76 9.95 18.62
CA GLU A 274 -10.99 11.39 18.70
C GLU A 274 -10.73 12.05 17.33
N ALA A 275 -9.59 11.74 16.71
CA ALA A 275 -9.26 12.22 15.38
C ALA A 275 -10.28 11.72 14.32
N MET A 276 -10.66 10.44 14.37
CA MET A 276 -11.66 9.89 13.45
C MET A 276 -13.00 10.61 13.56
N TYR A 277 -13.49 10.87 14.78
CA TYR A 277 -14.74 11.59 14.99
C TYR A 277 -14.65 13.05 14.59
N ARG A 278 -13.48 13.68 14.74
CA ARG A 278 -13.24 15.05 14.30
C ARG A 278 -13.38 15.19 12.78
N VAL A 279 -12.86 14.22 12.01
CA VAL A 279 -12.89 14.28 10.53
C VAL A 279 -14.20 13.75 9.96
N LEU A 280 -14.72 12.62 10.45
CA LEU A 280 -15.90 11.96 9.87
C LEU A 280 -17.23 12.37 10.51
N GLY A 281 -17.19 13.05 11.66
CA GLY A 281 -18.37 13.30 12.49
C GLY A 281 -18.77 12.08 13.31
N LYS A 282 -18.84 12.21 14.64
CA LYS A 282 -19.17 11.12 15.57
C LYS A 282 -20.49 10.41 15.28
N TRP A 283 -21.51 11.17 14.89
CA TRP A 283 -22.87 10.69 14.65
C TRP A 283 -23.15 10.37 13.17
N SER A 284 -22.16 10.51 12.30
CA SER A 284 -22.28 10.02 10.93
C SER A 284 -22.30 8.49 10.94
N LEU A 285 -22.85 7.89 9.88
CA LEU A 285 -22.88 6.43 9.73
C LEU A 285 -21.46 5.84 9.77
N SER A 286 -20.49 6.51 9.15
CA SER A 286 -19.07 6.14 9.18
C SER A 286 -18.47 6.25 10.59
N GLY A 287 -18.76 7.36 11.31
CA GLY A 287 -18.31 7.56 12.68
C GLY A 287 -18.82 6.48 13.63
N MET A 288 -20.12 6.16 13.56
CA MET A 288 -20.72 5.08 14.36
C MET A 288 -20.12 3.70 14.03
N ALA A 289 -19.91 3.39 12.74
CA ALA A 289 -19.29 2.13 12.33
C ALA A 289 -17.86 1.98 12.88
N ILE A 290 -17.05 3.02 12.78
CA ILE A 290 -15.68 3.02 13.34
C ILE A 290 -15.70 2.83 14.86
N GLY A 291 -16.57 3.56 15.57
CA GLY A 291 -16.73 3.41 17.00
C GLY A 291 -17.11 1.98 17.41
N ALA A 292 -17.97 1.32 16.64
CA ALA A 292 -18.32 -0.08 16.87
C ALA A 292 -17.13 -1.03 16.63
N THR A 293 -16.40 -0.87 15.52
CA THR A 293 -15.22 -1.71 15.24
C THR A 293 -14.13 -1.56 16.30
N ALA A 294 -13.89 -0.35 16.80
CA ALA A 294 -12.87 -0.07 17.80
C ALA A 294 -13.17 -0.68 19.17
N LYS A 295 -14.45 -0.81 19.57
CA LYS A 295 -14.83 -1.53 20.79
C LYS A 295 -14.44 -3.01 20.75
N SER A 296 -14.32 -3.59 19.56
CA SER A 296 -13.92 -4.99 19.36
C SER A 296 -12.41 -5.16 19.14
N ALA A 297 -11.65 -4.07 19.11
CA ALA A 297 -10.21 -4.11 18.92
C ALA A 297 -9.52 -4.47 20.24
N PRO A 298 -8.48 -5.32 20.22
CA PRO A 298 -7.62 -5.52 21.38
C PRO A 298 -6.89 -4.23 21.73
N SER A 299 -6.52 -4.06 23.01
CA SER A 299 -5.56 -3.03 23.40
C SER A 299 -4.18 -3.41 22.87
N ILE A 300 -3.50 -2.47 22.23
CA ILE A 300 -2.19 -2.69 21.61
C ILE A 300 -1.21 -1.67 22.16
N ASP A 301 -0.19 -2.17 22.85
CA ASP A 301 1.00 -1.40 23.16
C ASP A 301 1.92 -1.40 21.95
N PHE A 302 2.26 -0.21 21.48
CA PHE A 302 3.16 -0.07 20.34
C PHE A 302 4.53 -0.66 20.67
N ARG A 303 5.07 -1.43 19.73
CA ARG A 303 6.46 -1.91 19.75
C ARG A 303 7.11 -1.56 18.43
N GLU A 304 8.35 -1.11 18.47
CA GLU A 304 9.16 -0.99 17.26
C GLU A 304 9.32 -2.37 16.60
N LEU A 305 9.45 -2.37 15.28
CA LEU A 305 9.59 -3.59 14.50
C LEU A 305 8.49 -4.64 14.78
N TYR A 306 7.22 -4.23 14.91
CA TYR A 306 6.13 -5.13 15.33
C TYR A 306 5.81 -6.29 14.35
N PHE A 307 6.38 -6.30 13.14
CA PHE A 307 6.33 -7.45 12.22
C PHE A 307 7.61 -8.29 12.20
N TRP A 308 8.55 -8.06 13.12
CA TRP A 308 9.88 -8.68 13.14
C TRP A 308 9.84 -10.21 13.07
N GLU A 309 9.15 -10.85 14.01
CA GLU A 309 9.12 -12.31 14.10
C GLU A 309 8.50 -12.97 12.86
N TYR A 310 7.47 -12.35 12.26
CA TYR A 310 6.88 -12.86 11.03
C TYR A 310 7.82 -12.69 9.84
N SER A 311 8.46 -11.51 9.74
CA SER A 311 9.30 -11.14 8.60
C SER A 311 10.58 -11.96 8.55
N LYS A 312 11.18 -12.32 9.70
CA LYS A 312 12.34 -13.22 9.74
C LYS A 312 12.02 -14.60 9.17
N LYS A 313 10.88 -15.18 9.54
CA LYS A 313 10.46 -16.49 9.01
C LYS A 313 10.29 -16.47 7.49
N ILE A 314 9.75 -15.38 6.95
CA ILE A 314 9.64 -15.20 5.49
C ILE A 314 11.04 -15.05 4.89
N ARG A 315 11.90 -14.21 5.48
CA ARG A 315 13.29 -14.02 5.02
C ARG A 315 14.09 -15.32 4.98
N GLU A 316 13.91 -16.20 5.96
CA GLU A 316 14.55 -17.53 6.00
C GLU A 316 14.05 -18.46 4.88
N ALA A 317 12.86 -18.21 4.32
CA ALA A 317 12.19 -19.11 3.40
C ALA A 317 12.32 -18.75 1.91
N VAL A 318 12.83 -17.56 1.59
CA VAL A 318 13.00 -17.05 0.21
C VAL A 318 14.35 -16.34 0.05
N SER A 319 14.80 -16.14 -1.18
CA SER A 319 16.09 -15.50 -1.51
C SER A 319 15.97 -14.13 -2.18
N LEU A 320 14.83 -13.83 -2.82
CA LEU A 320 14.59 -12.53 -3.46
C LEU A 320 14.69 -11.36 -2.47
N PRO A 321 14.94 -10.13 -2.96
CA PRO A 321 14.95 -8.94 -2.14
C PRO A 321 13.67 -8.77 -1.30
N LEU A 322 13.82 -8.40 -0.03
CA LEU A 322 12.71 -8.10 0.88
C LEU A 322 12.86 -6.70 1.47
N THR A 323 11.75 -5.96 1.46
CA THR A 323 11.60 -4.71 2.20
C THR A 323 10.89 -4.96 3.51
N TYR A 324 11.56 -4.63 4.62
CA TYR A 324 10.94 -4.64 5.93
C TYR A 324 10.02 -3.43 6.11
N LEU A 325 8.78 -3.66 6.53
CA LEU A 325 7.83 -2.62 6.95
C LEU A 325 7.21 -3.05 8.29
N GLY A 326 6.94 -2.09 9.17
CA GLY A 326 6.22 -2.32 10.43
C GLY A 326 6.94 -1.76 11.64
N GLY A 327 6.85 -0.44 11.86
CA GLY A 327 7.33 0.18 13.11
C GLY A 327 8.83 0.48 13.17
N VAL A 328 9.47 0.74 12.03
CA VAL A 328 10.83 1.31 11.98
C VAL A 328 10.77 2.78 12.43
N LYS A 329 11.52 3.12 13.48
CA LYS A 329 11.49 4.42 14.14
C LYS A 329 12.85 5.02 14.45
N SER A 330 13.94 4.32 14.23
CA SER A 330 15.30 4.78 14.55
C SER A 330 16.33 4.24 13.55
N ALA A 331 17.50 4.87 13.49
CA ALA A 331 18.62 4.35 12.70
C ALA A 331 19.07 2.95 13.20
N ASP A 332 18.93 2.66 14.50
CA ASP A 332 19.19 1.33 15.07
C ASP A 332 18.24 0.26 14.52
N ASN A 333 16.94 0.58 14.41
CA ASN A 333 15.98 -0.32 13.74
C ASN A 333 16.41 -0.60 12.30
N VAL A 334 16.85 0.42 11.56
CA VAL A 334 17.32 0.29 10.18
C VAL A 334 18.55 -0.61 10.12
N ALA A 335 19.53 -0.38 11.00
CA ALA A 335 20.74 -1.20 11.09
C ALA A 335 20.40 -2.67 11.40
N GLN A 336 19.44 -2.91 12.30
CA GLN A 336 18.94 -4.23 12.64
C GLN A 336 18.29 -4.92 11.43
N CYS A 337 17.44 -4.23 10.67
CA CYS A 337 16.85 -4.77 9.43
C CYS A 337 17.94 -5.13 8.41
N MET A 338 18.90 -4.24 8.16
CA MET A 338 20.01 -4.51 7.24
C MET A 338 20.86 -5.71 7.69
N ALA A 339 21.08 -5.86 9.00
CA ALA A 339 21.82 -6.98 9.59
C ALA A 339 21.11 -8.32 9.42
N ALA A 340 19.78 -8.33 9.48
CA ALA A 340 18.97 -9.53 9.29
C ALA A 340 18.72 -9.90 7.82
N GLY A 341 19.34 -9.21 6.87
CA GLY A 341 19.24 -9.54 5.45
C GLY A 341 17.99 -8.99 4.76
N PHE A 342 17.36 -7.95 5.29
CA PHE A 342 16.39 -7.16 4.52
C PHE A 342 17.13 -6.18 3.61
N GLU A 343 16.78 -6.16 2.32
CA GLU A 343 17.41 -5.33 1.30
C GLU A 343 17.03 -3.86 1.43
N ALA A 344 15.83 -3.59 1.93
CA ALA A 344 15.31 -2.24 2.15
C ALA A 344 14.44 -2.15 3.42
N VAL A 345 14.19 -0.92 3.86
CA VAL A 345 13.20 -0.59 4.89
C VAL A 345 12.17 0.36 4.31
N ALA A 346 10.90 0.16 4.67
CA ALA A 346 9.83 1.08 4.31
C ALA A 346 9.29 1.84 5.53
N LEU A 347 9.04 3.13 5.34
CA LEU A 347 8.55 4.07 6.33
C LEU A 347 7.23 4.69 5.84
N ALA A 348 6.32 5.03 6.75
CA ALA A 348 5.08 5.72 6.42
C ALA A 348 4.82 6.89 7.36
N ARG A 349 4.24 6.62 8.55
CA ARG A 349 3.88 7.67 9.54
C ARG A 349 5.08 8.49 10.00
N ALA A 350 6.27 7.87 10.11
CA ALA A 350 7.51 8.55 10.45
C ALA A 350 7.84 9.66 9.43
N LEU A 351 7.70 9.37 8.14
CA LEU A 351 7.93 10.34 7.06
C LEU A 351 6.83 11.41 6.97
N LEU A 352 5.58 11.10 7.35
CA LEU A 352 4.54 12.14 7.46
C LEU A 352 4.91 13.19 8.52
N ARG A 353 5.53 12.75 9.62
CA ARG A 353 6.00 13.60 10.71
C ARG A 353 7.28 14.35 10.32
N GLU A 354 8.18 13.68 9.61
CA GLU A 354 9.49 14.20 9.22
C GLU A 354 9.85 13.72 7.80
N PRO A 355 9.51 14.51 6.75
CA PRO A 355 9.84 14.12 5.37
C PRO A 355 11.34 13.97 5.12
N ASP A 356 12.17 14.68 5.90
CA ASP A 356 13.63 14.71 5.86
C ASP A 356 14.30 13.71 6.81
N LEU A 357 13.54 12.77 7.39
CA LEU A 357 14.03 11.84 8.41
C LEU A 357 15.23 11.00 7.96
N VAL A 358 15.29 10.63 6.68
CA VAL A 358 16.42 9.84 6.14
C VAL A 358 17.72 10.67 6.18
N ASN A 359 17.66 11.91 5.72
CA ASN A 359 18.80 12.83 5.82
C ASN A 359 19.18 13.11 7.28
N LYS A 360 18.19 13.27 8.17
CA LYS A 360 18.44 13.46 9.61
C LYS A 360 19.19 12.28 10.21
N TRP A 361 18.75 11.03 9.99
CA TRP A 361 19.46 9.85 10.50
C TRP A 361 20.86 9.66 9.92
N GLN A 362 21.17 10.30 8.79
CA GLN A 362 22.54 10.27 8.27
C GLN A 362 23.48 11.16 9.08
N VAL A 363 22.98 12.23 9.69
CA VAL A 363 23.74 13.20 10.49
C VAL A 363 23.64 12.93 11.99
N HIS A 364 22.42 12.59 12.45
CA HIS A 364 22.02 12.37 13.84
C HIS A 364 21.36 10.98 13.98
N PRO A 365 22.10 9.87 13.78
CA PRO A 365 21.54 8.52 13.87
C PRO A 365 21.00 8.15 15.27
N GLU A 366 21.44 8.85 16.31
CA GLU A 366 20.99 8.71 17.70
C GLU A 366 19.56 9.22 17.94
N GLU A 367 19.05 10.10 17.08
CA GLU A 367 17.72 10.69 17.24
C GLU A 367 16.63 9.80 16.62
N PRO A 368 15.67 9.28 17.41
CA PRO A 368 14.56 8.53 16.85
C PRO A 368 13.56 9.47 16.18
N SER A 369 12.69 8.91 15.33
CA SER A 369 11.59 9.65 14.74
C SER A 369 10.63 10.20 15.79
N LEU A 370 10.18 11.43 15.57
CA LEU A 370 9.21 12.14 16.40
C LEU A 370 7.77 11.64 16.23
N CYS A 371 7.53 10.63 15.40
CA CYS A 371 6.19 10.04 15.26
C CYS A 371 5.80 9.31 16.56
N ASP A 372 4.69 9.72 17.16
CA ASP A 372 4.14 9.15 18.39
C ASP A 372 3.23 7.93 18.16
N ASN A 373 3.08 7.49 16.91
CA ASN A 373 2.21 6.39 16.49
C ASN A 373 0.73 6.57 16.89
N CYS A 374 0.29 7.81 17.10
CA CYS A 374 -1.07 8.09 17.54
C CYS A 374 -2.15 7.68 16.53
N ASN A 375 -1.80 7.41 15.26
CA ASN A 375 -2.74 7.11 14.17
C ASN A 375 -3.72 8.23 13.81
N SER A 376 -3.52 9.46 14.28
CA SER A 376 -4.37 10.59 13.88
C SER A 376 -4.33 10.81 12.36
N CYS A 377 -3.18 10.60 11.71
CA CYS A 377 -3.05 10.70 10.25
C CYS A 377 -4.03 9.78 9.49
N VAL A 378 -4.45 8.65 10.06
CA VAL A 378 -5.41 7.74 9.43
C VAL A 378 -6.78 8.38 9.28
N ALA A 379 -7.17 9.30 10.17
CA ALA A 379 -8.42 10.05 10.02
C ALA A 379 -8.38 11.00 8.82
N TYR A 380 -7.20 11.56 8.52
CA TYR A 380 -7.03 12.59 7.49
C TYR A 380 -7.00 12.04 6.07
N ILE A 381 -7.04 10.72 5.88
CA ILE A 381 -7.36 10.11 4.56
C ILE A 381 -8.77 10.47 4.09
N TYR A 382 -9.60 11.05 4.95
CA TYR A 382 -10.95 11.52 4.62
C TYR A 382 -11.07 13.05 4.61
N HIS A 383 -9.97 13.78 4.89
CA HIS A 383 -9.98 15.23 4.92
C HIS A 383 -9.75 15.80 3.51
N PRO A 384 -10.43 16.90 3.11
CA PRO A 384 -10.32 17.46 1.76
C PRO A 384 -8.93 17.99 1.41
N ALA A 385 -8.08 18.30 2.40
CA ALA A 385 -6.68 18.69 2.19
C ALA A 385 -5.69 17.50 2.09
N GLY A 386 -6.19 16.27 2.06
CA GLY A 386 -5.38 15.06 2.06
C GLY A 386 -4.83 14.71 3.45
N THR A 387 -3.93 13.73 3.48
CA THR A 387 -3.35 13.15 4.70
C THR A 387 -2.12 13.93 5.16
N TRP A 388 -2.01 14.21 6.47
CA TRP A 388 -0.80 14.76 7.08
C TRP A 388 -0.63 14.27 8.53
N CYS A 389 0.52 14.59 9.13
CA CYS A 389 0.73 14.41 10.57
C CYS A 389 0.20 15.63 11.33
N ILE A 390 -0.69 15.44 12.30
CA ILE A 390 -1.30 16.52 13.10
C ILE A 390 -0.31 17.41 13.85
N HIS A 391 0.91 16.93 14.06
CA HIS A 391 1.97 17.69 14.73
C HIS A 391 2.76 18.59 13.77
N ARG A 392 2.42 18.58 12.48
CA ARG A 392 2.92 19.51 11.46
C ARG A 392 1.83 20.52 11.08
N PRO A 393 2.19 21.65 10.46
CA PRO A 393 1.23 22.50 9.77
C PRO A 393 0.33 21.67 8.86
N ALA A 394 -0.96 22.02 8.82
CA ALA A 394 -1.90 21.36 7.93
C ALA A 394 -1.50 21.56 6.46
N ASN A 395 -1.88 20.61 5.61
CA ASN A 395 -1.71 20.76 4.17
C ASN A 395 -2.49 21.98 3.69
N VAL A 396 -1.96 22.66 2.66
CA VAL A 396 -2.64 23.72 1.94
C VAL A 396 -3.81 23.09 1.18
N LEU A 397 -5.04 23.53 1.46
CA LEU A 397 -6.24 22.92 0.87
C LEU A 397 -6.30 23.14 -0.64
N GLU A 398 -5.91 24.33 -1.07
CA GLU A 398 -5.91 24.79 -2.46
C GLU A 398 -5.03 23.91 -3.34
N ASP A 399 -3.89 23.45 -2.83
CA ASP A 399 -3.00 22.51 -3.53
C ASP A 399 -3.71 21.19 -3.85
N ASN A 400 -4.67 20.76 -3.04
CA ASN A 400 -5.45 19.55 -3.30
C ASN A 400 -6.67 19.78 -4.20
N GLN A 401 -6.90 21.03 -4.63
CA GLN A 401 -7.96 21.43 -5.56
C GLN A 401 -7.42 21.74 -6.96
N LEU A 402 -6.10 21.62 -7.14
CA LEU A 402 -5.40 21.80 -8.41
C LEU A 402 -4.85 20.44 -8.86
N LEU A 403 -4.88 20.18 -10.17
CA LEU A 403 -4.23 19.00 -10.73
C LEU A 403 -2.70 19.11 -10.61
N ALA A 404 -1.99 17.99 -10.61
CA ALA A 404 -0.54 17.95 -10.40
C ALA A 404 0.23 18.86 -11.38
N SER A 405 -0.16 18.84 -12.65
CA SER A 405 0.42 19.66 -13.73
C SER A 405 0.19 21.18 -13.55
N SER A 406 -0.73 21.59 -12.68
CA SER A 406 -1.09 23.01 -12.49
C SER A 406 -0.03 23.83 -11.76
N GLY A 407 0.96 23.18 -11.14
CA GLY A 407 2.03 23.82 -10.37
C GLY A 407 3.08 24.56 -11.21
N GLY A 408 3.08 24.38 -12.53
CA GLY A 408 4.03 25.01 -13.46
C GLY A 408 5.34 24.24 -13.62
N ALA A 409 5.83 24.23 -14.87
CA ALA A 409 7.17 23.80 -15.30
C ALA A 409 8.26 24.78 -14.86
#